data_AF-A0A1E2WFV2-F1
#
_entry.id   AF-A0A1E2WFV2-F1
#
_cell.length_a   1.000
_cell.length_b   1.000
_cell.length_c   1.000
_cell.angle_alpha   90.00
_cell.angle_beta   90.00
_cell.angle_gamma   90.00
#
_symmetry.space_group_name_H-M   'P 1'
#
loop_
_entity.id
_entity.type
_entity.pdbx_description
1 polymer ?
#
loop_
_entity_poly.entity_id
_entity_poly.type
_entity_poly.pdbx_seq_one_letter_code
_entity_poly.pdbx_strand_id
1 'polypeptide(L)'
;MAKINTTKAAAIAVAEKLAGRKQNSTFSTNSTSTTSSATIPIDSRIPGLLTVTPDLVPGMMPPFQPNQYHISDPLNPPETLPQASQSQLDKGMKIYEGSTRALKLTGAALDLTREKFTVIGKHSKAFGAGIQAATEIEKVKGNYLDYLNQKEVTTQKSVVLDVNQVKTVADTSISVHSKDELNQKLLQASIKAEESRLKTVESQGKLSSFKAQLGDYIEVKQ
;
A
#
# COMPACT_ATOMS: atom_id res chain seq x y z
N MET A 1 1.24 -3.57 -12.00
CA MET A 1 1.75 -4.47 -10.95
C MET A 1 3.27 -4.58 -11.08
N ALA A 2 4.05 -4.07 -10.12
CA ALA A 2 5.52 -4.17 -10.15
C ALA A 2 6.14 -3.92 -8.76
N LYS A 3 6.22 -4.93 -7.87
CA LYS A 3 6.91 -4.83 -6.57
C LYS A 3 7.44 -6.19 -6.04
N ILE A 4 8.16 -6.98 -6.85
CA ILE A 4 8.72 -8.27 -6.38
C ILE A 4 10.23 -8.41 -6.59
N ASN A 5 10.89 -7.54 -7.37
CA ASN A 5 12.31 -7.73 -7.73
C ASN A 5 13.35 -7.15 -6.76
N THR A 6 12.97 -6.31 -5.79
CA THR A 6 13.93 -5.63 -4.90
C THR A 6 14.39 -6.48 -3.72
N THR A 7 13.59 -7.44 -3.26
CA THR A 7 13.89 -8.27 -2.08
C THR A 7 14.92 -9.37 -2.38
N LYS A 8 14.94 -9.89 -3.62
CA LYS A 8 15.87 -10.95 -4.03
C LYS A 8 17.31 -10.43 -4.20
N ALA A 9 17.48 -9.19 -4.68
CA ALA A 9 18.79 -8.57 -4.82
C ALA A 9 19.44 -8.23 -3.47
N ALA A 10 18.63 -7.82 -2.48
CA ALA A 10 19.12 -7.52 -1.13
C ALA A 10 19.60 -8.78 -0.38
N ALA A 11 18.96 -9.93 -0.59
CA ALA A 11 19.35 -11.19 0.05
C ALA A 11 20.69 -11.74 -0.49
N ILE A 12 20.97 -11.57 -1.78
CA ILE A 12 22.21 -12.04 -2.41
C ILE A 12 23.41 -11.21 -1.93
N ALA A 13 23.26 -9.89 -1.82
CA ALA A 13 24.34 -8.99 -1.37
C ALA A 13 24.75 -9.23 0.10
N VAL A 14 23.83 -9.68 0.96
CA VAL A 14 24.13 -9.99 2.37
C VAL A 14 24.84 -11.34 2.51
N ALA A 15 24.49 -12.34 1.69
CA ALA A 15 25.14 -13.64 1.69
C ALA A 15 26.61 -13.56 1.22
N GLU A 16 26.88 -12.75 0.21
CA GLU A 16 28.24 -12.57 -0.34
C GLU A 16 29.17 -11.85 0.66
N LYS A 17 28.63 -10.90 1.44
CA LYS A 17 29.37 -10.17 2.48
C LYS A 17 29.75 -11.03 3.69
N LEU A 18 29.02 -12.12 3.95
CA LEU A 18 29.31 -13.08 5.02
C LEU A 18 30.32 -14.15 4.59
N ALA A 19 30.37 -14.50 3.29
CA ALA A 19 31.30 -15.49 2.75
C ALA A 19 32.74 -14.97 2.61
N GLY A 20 32.95 -13.66 2.43
CA GLY A 20 34.27 -13.05 2.22
C GLY A 20 35.12 -12.79 3.46
N ARG A 21 34.65 -13.09 4.69
CA ARG A 21 35.33 -12.71 5.94
C ARG A 21 35.92 -13.92 6.68
N LYS A 22 36.76 -14.72 6.03
CA LYS A 22 37.68 -15.65 6.70
C LYS A 22 38.94 -15.82 5.85
N GLN A 23 40.05 -15.25 6.30
CA GLN A 23 41.40 -15.82 6.30
C GLN A 23 42.44 -14.71 6.56
N ASN A 24 43.15 -14.82 7.69
CA ASN A 24 44.60 -14.57 7.82
C ASN A 24 45.00 -14.67 9.30
N SER A 25 45.20 -15.91 9.76
CA SER A 25 46.02 -16.20 10.95
C SER A 25 47.38 -16.70 10.44
N THR A 26 48.34 -15.79 10.33
CA THR A 26 49.72 -16.12 9.97
C THR A 26 50.41 -16.72 11.20
N PHE A 27 50.62 -18.04 11.15
CA PHE A 27 51.55 -18.76 12.01
C PHE A 27 52.97 -18.29 11.69
N SER A 28 53.67 -17.74 12.69
CA SER A 28 55.11 -17.49 12.60
C SER A 28 55.86 -18.72 13.11
N THR A 29 56.53 -19.40 12.19
CA THR A 29 57.44 -20.52 12.46
C THR A 29 58.85 -20.01 12.22
N ASN A 30 59.63 -19.78 13.29
CA ASN A 30 61.05 -19.46 13.14
C ASN A 30 61.86 -20.74 13.19
N SER A 31 62.46 -21.10 12.06
CA SER A 31 63.58 -22.03 11.99
C SER A 31 64.76 -21.26 11.40
N THR A 32 65.81 -21.07 12.18
CA THR A 32 67.11 -20.66 11.65
C THR A 32 68.15 -21.69 12.05
N SER A 33 68.80 -22.17 11.01
CA SER A 33 69.86 -23.16 10.95
C SER A 33 71.19 -22.67 11.54
N THR A 34 71.92 -23.62 12.13
CA THR A 34 73.38 -23.88 12.03
C THR A 34 74.37 -22.74 12.30
N THR A 35 75.29 -22.93 13.25
CA THR A 35 76.68 -23.37 12.99
C THR A 35 77.51 -23.40 14.27
N SER A 36 78.32 -24.44 14.38
CA SER A 36 79.35 -24.72 15.37
C SER A 36 80.45 -23.66 15.40
N SER A 37 80.95 -23.28 16.58
CA SER A 37 82.39 -23.20 16.93
C SER A 37 82.65 -22.44 18.24
N ALA A 38 83.64 -22.93 18.99
CA ALA A 38 84.41 -22.30 20.07
C ALA A 38 83.72 -22.01 21.42
N THR A 39 83.92 -22.93 22.35
CA THR A 39 83.70 -22.78 23.79
C THR A 39 84.56 -21.66 24.38
N ILE A 40 83.92 -20.57 24.79
CA ILE A 40 84.47 -19.58 25.70
C ILE A 40 83.53 -19.60 26.92
N PRO A 41 84.00 -19.86 28.16
CA PRO A 41 83.13 -19.75 29.33
C PRO A 41 82.86 -18.27 29.58
N ILE A 42 81.80 -17.76 28.95
CA ILE A 42 81.25 -16.44 29.25
C ILE A 42 80.39 -16.63 30.49
N ASP A 43 80.77 -15.99 31.59
CA ASP A 43 79.94 -15.88 32.78
C ASP A 43 78.66 -15.11 32.40
N SER A 44 77.58 -15.85 32.16
CA SER A 44 76.30 -15.38 31.61
C SER A 44 75.25 -15.19 32.70
N ARG A 45 75.71 -14.89 33.92
CA ARG A 45 74.84 -14.56 35.06
C ARG A 45 74.20 -13.18 34.84
N ILE A 46 73.10 -13.17 34.10
CA ILE A 46 72.19 -12.02 34.01
C ILE A 46 71.28 -12.05 35.25
N PRO A 47 71.26 -11.00 36.08
CA PRO A 47 70.37 -10.93 37.24
C PRO A 47 68.91 -11.14 36.83
N GLY A 48 68.26 -12.16 37.40
CA GLY A 48 66.85 -12.48 37.14
C GLY A 48 66.60 -13.56 36.09
N LEU A 49 67.63 -14.04 35.38
CA LEU A 49 67.52 -15.18 34.45
C LEU A 49 68.27 -16.39 35.01
N LEU A 50 67.54 -17.42 35.40
CA LEU A 50 68.11 -18.68 35.88
C LEU A 50 68.71 -19.44 34.68
N THR A 51 70.04 -19.46 34.56
CA THR A 51 70.74 -20.28 33.58
C THR A 51 70.78 -21.73 34.06
N VAL A 52 69.99 -22.59 33.42
CA VAL A 52 69.94 -24.02 33.75
C VAL A 52 71.10 -24.73 33.05
N THR A 53 72.12 -25.12 33.81
CA THR A 53 73.20 -26.00 33.36
C THR A 53 72.75 -27.47 33.44
N PRO A 54 73.26 -28.37 32.57
CA PRO A 54 72.80 -29.78 32.53
C PRO A 54 72.86 -30.51 33.88
N ASP A 55 73.81 -30.14 34.75
CA ASP A 55 73.96 -30.71 36.10
C ASP A 55 72.82 -30.33 37.07
N LEU A 56 72.08 -29.25 36.80
CA LEU A 56 70.93 -28.82 37.62
C LEU A 56 69.62 -29.51 37.22
N VAL A 57 69.58 -30.20 36.08
CA VAL A 57 68.35 -30.82 35.56
C VAL A 57 67.81 -31.94 36.48
N PRO A 58 68.63 -32.86 37.02
CA PRO A 58 68.12 -33.91 37.92
C PRO A 58 67.50 -33.37 39.21
N GLY A 59 67.97 -32.22 39.70
CA GLY A 59 67.42 -31.57 40.91
C GLY A 59 66.16 -30.74 40.66
N MET A 60 65.88 -30.40 39.39
CA MET A 60 64.64 -29.71 39.00
C MET A 60 63.51 -30.68 38.62
N MET A 61 63.82 -31.95 38.40
CA MET A 61 62.79 -32.96 38.22
C MET A 61 62.16 -33.28 39.59
N PRO A 62 60.82 -33.25 39.71
CA PRO A 62 60.18 -33.69 40.94
C PRO A 62 60.59 -35.14 41.22
N PRO A 63 60.91 -35.48 42.49
CA PRO A 63 61.32 -36.84 42.84
C PRO A 63 60.20 -37.80 42.47
N PHE A 64 60.52 -38.87 41.75
CA PHE A 64 59.56 -39.92 41.46
C PHE A 64 59.11 -40.54 42.79
N GLN A 65 57.88 -40.25 43.22
CA GLN A 65 57.25 -40.91 44.35
C GLN A 65 56.40 -42.07 43.83
N PRO A 66 56.80 -43.33 44.09
CA PRO A 66 56.10 -44.51 43.56
C PRO A 66 54.60 -44.55 43.90
N ASN A 67 54.20 -43.95 45.03
CA ASN A 67 52.83 -43.97 45.51
C ASN A 67 51.92 -42.90 44.88
N GLN A 68 52.50 -41.93 44.16
CA GLN A 68 51.74 -40.82 43.56
C GLN A 68 51.03 -41.22 42.25
N TYR A 69 51.41 -42.37 41.69
CA TYR A 69 50.84 -42.96 40.48
C TYR A 69 50.16 -44.30 40.76
N HIS A 70 49.56 -44.46 41.95
CA HIS A 70 48.70 -45.61 42.22
C HIS A 70 47.47 -45.57 41.30
N ILE A 71 47.49 -46.40 40.26
CA ILE A 71 46.31 -46.75 39.49
C ILE A 71 45.50 -47.69 40.39
N SER A 72 44.42 -47.17 40.98
CA SER A 72 43.47 -47.99 41.75
C SER A 72 42.88 -49.06 40.82
N ASP A 73 42.87 -50.31 41.27
CA ASP A 73 42.29 -51.44 40.53
C ASP A 73 40.82 -51.14 40.16
N PRO A 74 40.49 -51.02 38.86
CA PRO A 74 39.14 -50.69 38.42
C PRO A 74 38.11 -51.80 38.72
N LEU A 75 38.54 -53.02 39.07
CA LEU A 75 37.65 -54.11 39.46
C LEU A 75 37.28 -54.10 40.95
N ASN A 76 38.00 -53.37 41.79
CA ASN A 76 37.71 -53.23 43.22
C ASN A 76 37.84 -51.75 43.64
N PRO A 77 36.86 -50.90 43.28
CA PRO A 77 36.84 -49.55 43.79
C PRO A 77 36.69 -49.57 45.32
N PRO A 78 37.36 -48.68 46.06
CA PRO A 78 37.16 -48.57 47.51
C PRO A 78 35.67 -48.29 47.80
N GLU A 79 35.05 -49.09 48.68
CA GLU A 79 33.61 -49.03 49.03
C GLU A 79 33.17 -47.69 49.65
N THR A 80 34.10 -46.84 50.03
CA THR A 80 33.79 -45.48 50.47
C THR A 80 33.47 -44.62 49.26
N LEU A 81 32.20 -44.62 48.83
CA LEU A 81 31.66 -43.52 48.03
C LEU A 81 32.07 -42.21 48.72
N PRO A 82 32.78 -41.29 48.04
CA PRO A 82 33.09 -40.00 48.64
C PRO A 82 31.76 -39.29 48.91
N GLN A 83 31.32 -39.31 50.17
CA GLN A 83 30.16 -38.55 50.61
C GLN A 83 30.48 -37.08 50.36
N ALA A 84 29.64 -36.43 49.57
CA ALA A 84 29.79 -35.01 49.31
C ALA A 84 29.90 -34.28 50.65
N SER A 85 30.93 -33.46 50.82
CA SER A 85 31.06 -32.63 52.01
C SER A 85 29.79 -31.76 52.16
N GLN A 86 29.41 -31.42 53.39
CA GLN A 86 28.23 -30.58 53.65
C GLN A 86 28.24 -29.30 52.80
N SER A 87 29.43 -28.71 52.58
CA SER A 87 29.60 -27.54 51.70
C SER A 87 29.24 -27.81 50.23
N GLN A 88 29.55 -28.99 49.70
CA GLN A 88 29.19 -29.37 48.33
C GLN A 88 27.69 -29.64 48.20
N LEU A 89 27.09 -30.26 49.22
CA LEU A 89 25.64 -30.46 49.26
C LEU A 89 24.89 -29.12 49.29
N ASP A 90 25.29 -28.19 50.17
CA ASP A 90 24.66 -26.87 50.28
C ASP A 90 24.80 -26.06 48.99
N LYS A 91 25.95 -26.17 48.30
CA LYS A 91 26.15 -25.56 46.96
C LYS A 91 25.22 -26.18 45.92
N GLY A 92 25.12 -27.51 45.88
CA GLY A 92 24.21 -28.22 44.98
C GLY A 92 22.75 -27.83 45.19
N MET A 93 22.32 -27.75 46.46
CA MET A 93 20.97 -27.33 46.82
C MET A 93 20.67 -25.89 46.38
N LYS A 94 21.59 -24.95 46.59
CA LYS A 94 21.41 -23.55 46.13
C LYS A 94 21.32 -23.44 44.61
N ILE A 95 22.11 -24.22 43.88
CA ILE A 95 22.04 -24.25 42.41
C ILE A 95 20.68 -24.81 41.98
N TYR A 96 20.24 -25.92 42.57
CA TYR A 96 18.95 -26.53 42.28
C TYR A 96 17.76 -25.60 42.59
N GLU A 97 17.76 -24.94 43.74
CA GLU A 97 16.75 -23.94 44.09
C GLU A 97 16.78 -22.73 43.15
N GLY A 98 17.97 -22.27 42.76
CA GLY A 98 18.13 -21.21 41.76
C GLY A 98 17.56 -21.60 40.40
N SER A 99 17.87 -22.81 39.93
CA SER A 99 17.39 -23.35 38.66
C SER A 99 15.87 -23.56 38.66
N THR A 100 15.29 -24.06 39.75
CA THR A 100 13.84 -24.24 39.85
C THR A 100 13.08 -22.90 39.90
N ARG A 101 13.62 -21.88 40.58
CA ARG A 101 13.05 -20.51 40.55
C ARG A 101 13.16 -19.89 39.17
N ALA A 102 14.30 -20.04 38.49
CA ALA A 102 14.48 -19.56 37.13
C ALA A 102 13.49 -20.22 36.17
N LEU A 103 13.31 -21.55 36.24
CA LEU A 103 12.35 -22.27 35.41
C LEU A 103 10.91 -21.78 35.62
N LYS A 104 10.50 -21.56 36.88
CA LYS A 104 9.18 -21.01 37.22
C LYS A 104 8.98 -19.60 36.68
N LEU A 105 10.00 -18.74 36.80
CA LEU A 105 9.97 -17.39 36.23
C LEU A 105 9.85 -17.40 34.71
N THR A 106 10.60 -18.28 34.03
CA THR A 106 10.51 -18.44 32.58
C THR A 106 9.13 -18.95 32.16
N GLY A 107 8.55 -19.91 32.88
CA GLY A 107 7.18 -20.39 32.64
C GLY A 107 6.16 -19.27 32.78
N ALA A 108 6.19 -18.52 33.89
CA ALA A 108 5.30 -17.38 34.11
C ALA A 108 5.48 -16.28 33.05
N ALA A 109 6.71 -16.03 32.59
CA ALA A 109 6.98 -15.09 31.51
C ALA A 109 6.40 -15.57 30.17
N LEU A 110 6.47 -16.87 29.87
CA LEU A 110 5.86 -17.46 28.68
C LEU A 110 4.33 -17.37 28.72
N ASP A 111 3.71 -17.63 29.87
CA ASP A 111 2.26 -17.48 30.03
C ASP A 111 1.81 -16.02 29.85
N LEU A 112 2.53 -15.07 30.48
CA LEU A 112 2.27 -13.64 30.32
C LEU A 112 2.44 -13.18 28.87
N THR A 113 3.47 -13.64 28.17
CA THR A 113 3.68 -13.27 26.76
C THR A 113 2.60 -13.86 25.86
N ARG A 114 2.13 -15.08 26.13
CA ARG A 114 1.00 -15.71 25.43
C ARG A 114 -0.30 -14.92 25.62
N GLU A 115 -0.59 -14.49 26.84
CA GLU A 115 -1.76 -13.65 27.14
C GLU A 115 -1.68 -12.32 26.38
N LYS A 116 -0.53 -11.64 26.44
CA LYS A 116 -0.30 -10.38 25.69
C LYS A 116 -0.50 -10.57 24.19
N PHE A 117 0.05 -11.63 23.60
CA PHE A 117 -0.14 -11.92 22.18
C PHE A 117 -1.62 -12.14 21.83
N THR A 118 -2.36 -12.82 22.71
CA THR A 118 -3.80 -13.05 22.52
C THR A 118 -4.59 -11.73 22.56
N VAL A 119 -4.27 -10.84 23.50
CA VAL A 119 -4.90 -9.51 23.61
C VAL A 119 -4.57 -8.65 22.38
N ILE A 120 -3.32 -8.61 21.95
CA ILE A 120 -2.90 -7.88 20.73
C ILE A 120 -3.59 -8.48 19.48
N GLY A 121 -3.73 -9.81 19.42
CA GLY A 121 -4.47 -10.50 18.37
C GLY A 121 -5.96 -10.10 18.34
N LYS A 122 -6.60 -9.95 19.50
CA LYS A 122 -7.99 -9.46 19.59
C LYS A 122 -8.10 -8.00 19.16
N HIS A 123 -7.19 -7.13 19.60
CA HIS A 123 -7.17 -5.72 19.21
C HIS A 123 -6.96 -5.52 17.71
N SER A 124 -6.02 -6.25 17.11
CA SER A 124 -5.77 -6.17 15.66
C SER A 124 -6.99 -6.62 14.84
N LYS A 125 -7.67 -7.69 15.27
CA LYS A 125 -8.93 -8.12 14.64
C LYS A 125 -10.04 -7.09 14.79
N ALA A 126 -10.22 -6.51 15.99
CA ALA A 126 -11.20 -5.47 16.23
C ALA A 126 -10.93 -4.21 15.40
N PHE A 127 -9.67 -3.81 15.29
CA PHE A 127 -9.25 -2.70 14.44
C PHE A 127 -9.50 -2.97 12.95
N GLY A 128 -9.17 -4.18 12.48
CA GLY A 128 -9.46 -4.60 11.11
C GLY A 128 -10.96 -4.60 10.79
N ALA A 129 -11.80 -5.12 11.71
CA ALA A 129 -13.25 -5.08 11.59
C ALA A 129 -13.78 -3.64 11.58
N GLY A 130 -13.21 -2.76 12.41
CA GLY A 130 -13.54 -1.33 12.43
C GLY A 130 -13.24 -0.63 11.10
N ILE A 131 -12.10 -0.93 10.47
CA ILE A 131 -11.76 -0.41 9.14
C ILE A 131 -12.74 -0.91 8.08
N GLN A 132 -13.08 -2.20 8.09
CA GLN A 132 -14.03 -2.77 7.15
C GLN A 132 -15.42 -2.11 7.28
N ALA A 133 -15.93 -2.00 8.52
CA ALA A 133 -17.20 -1.34 8.79
C ALA A 133 -17.19 0.13 8.36
N ALA A 134 -16.11 0.87 8.63
CA ALA A 134 -15.97 2.26 8.20
C ALA A 134 -15.98 2.39 6.66
N THR A 135 -15.30 1.48 5.96
CA THR A 135 -15.26 1.44 4.49
C THR A 135 -16.64 1.14 3.90
N GLU A 136 -17.39 0.22 4.51
CA GLU A 136 -18.76 -0.09 4.08
C GLU A 136 -19.70 1.10 4.27
N ILE A 137 -19.60 1.81 5.40
CA ILE A 137 -20.38 3.03 5.66
C ILE A 137 -20.05 4.11 4.62
N GLU A 138 -18.77 4.31 4.31
CA GLU A 138 -18.34 5.28 3.30
C GLU A 138 -18.88 4.91 1.91
N LYS A 139 -18.86 3.63 1.55
CA LYS A 139 -19.45 3.14 0.29
C LYS A 139 -20.95 3.40 0.23
N VAL A 140 -21.70 3.10 1.29
CA VAL A 140 -23.15 3.35 1.35
C VAL A 140 -23.44 4.85 1.23
N LYS A 141 -22.66 5.69 1.91
CA LYS A 141 -22.78 7.16 1.82
C LYS A 141 -22.51 7.64 0.39
N GLY A 142 -21.47 7.14 -0.27
CA GLY A 142 -21.16 7.45 -1.67
C GLY A 142 -22.33 7.10 -2.60
N ASN A 143 -22.82 5.87 -2.51
CA ASN A 143 -23.96 5.40 -3.31
C ASN A 143 -25.23 6.24 -3.08
N TYR A 144 -25.49 6.68 -1.84
CA TYR A 144 -26.63 7.52 -1.51
C TYR A 144 -26.53 8.91 -2.16
N LEU A 145 -25.35 9.53 -2.11
CA LEU A 145 -25.12 10.83 -2.75
C LEU A 145 -25.24 10.73 -4.27
N ASP A 146 -24.70 9.68 -4.87
CA ASP A 146 -24.84 9.41 -6.30
C ASP A 146 -26.31 9.22 -6.69
N TYR A 147 -27.09 8.49 -5.89
CA TYR A 147 -28.53 8.32 -6.12
C TYR A 147 -29.29 9.65 -6.04
N LEU A 148 -28.99 10.50 -5.05
CA LEU A 148 -29.61 11.83 -4.95
C LEU A 148 -29.31 12.69 -6.18
N ASN A 149 -28.06 12.68 -6.65
CA ASN A 149 -27.67 13.41 -7.84
C ASN A 149 -28.37 12.87 -9.10
N GLN A 150 -28.43 11.55 -9.28
CA GLN A 150 -29.17 10.93 -10.39
C GLN A 150 -30.65 11.28 -10.37
N LYS A 151 -31.27 11.30 -9.17
CA LYS A 151 -32.67 11.72 -9.01
C LYS A 151 -32.88 13.17 -9.42
N GLU A 152 -31.99 14.08 -9.01
CA GLU A 152 -32.05 15.49 -9.40
C GLU A 152 -31.91 15.66 -10.91
N VAL A 153 -30.88 15.07 -11.52
CA VAL A 153 -30.66 15.11 -12.98
C VAL A 153 -31.86 14.55 -13.75
N THR A 154 -32.44 13.45 -13.27
CA THR A 154 -33.63 12.85 -13.89
C THR A 154 -34.84 13.77 -13.79
N THR A 155 -35.02 14.42 -12.64
CA THR A 155 -36.11 15.40 -12.43
C THR A 155 -35.95 16.59 -13.38
N GLN A 156 -34.73 17.15 -13.48
CA GLN A 156 -34.44 18.25 -14.42
C GLN A 156 -34.71 17.84 -15.87
N LYS A 157 -34.31 16.63 -16.29
CA LYS A 157 -34.60 16.10 -17.63
C LYS A 157 -36.10 15.96 -17.89
N SER A 158 -36.87 15.50 -16.91
CA SER A 158 -38.34 15.40 -17.02
C SER A 158 -38.97 16.76 -17.25
N VAL A 159 -38.59 17.78 -16.46
CA VAL A 159 -39.11 19.15 -16.62
C VAL A 159 -38.75 19.72 -17.99
N VAL A 160 -37.53 19.51 -18.45
CA VAL A 160 -37.10 19.95 -19.79
C VAL A 160 -37.90 19.26 -20.89
N LEU A 161 -38.18 17.96 -20.75
CA LEU A 161 -39.01 17.21 -21.70
C LEU A 161 -40.44 17.78 -21.75
N ASP A 162 -41.06 18.02 -20.59
CA ASP A 162 -42.41 18.58 -20.51
C ASP A 162 -42.49 19.95 -21.18
N VAL A 163 -41.53 20.84 -20.89
CA VAL A 163 -41.45 22.17 -21.53
C VAL A 163 -41.30 22.05 -23.05
N ASN A 164 -40.47 21.12 -23.54
CA ASN A 164 -40.28 20.92 -24.98
C ASN A 164 -41.53 20.34 -25.66
N GLN A 165 -42.26 19.46 -24.99
CA GLN A 165 -43.53 18.94 -25.49
C GLN A 165 -44.56 20.06 -25.60
N VAL A 166 -44.71 20.88 -24.56
CA VAL A 166 -45.62 22.03 -24.57
C VAL A 166 -45.26 23.01 -25.68
N LYS A 167 -43.97 23.34 -25.86
CA LYS A 167 -43.52 24.19 -26.97
C LYS A 167 -43.87 23.59 -28.33
N THR A 168 -43.64 22.30 -28.52
CA THR A 168 -43.96 21.62 -29.80
C THR A 168 -45.46 21.67 -30.10
N VAL A 169 -46.30 21.43 -29.10
CA VAL A 169 -47.76 21.53 -29.23
C VAL A 169 -48.19 22.97 -29.52
N ALA A 170 -47.61 23.95 -28.84
CA ALA A 170 -47.87 25.36 -29.11
C ALA A 170 -47.47 25.75 -30.54
N ASP A 171 -46.25 25.43 -30.97
CA ASP A 171 -45.74 25.74 -32.30
C ASP A 171 -46.57 25.10 -33.42
N THR A 172 -47.00 23.85 -33.23
CA THR A 172 -47.90 23.17 -34.18
C THR A 172 -49.27 23.83 -34.25
N SER A 173 -49.86 24.20 -33.10
CA SER A 173 -51.15 24.90 -33.06
C SER A 173 -51.08 26.28 -33.71
N ILE A 174 -50.02 27.06 -33.44
CA ILE A 174 -49.78 28.37 -34.04
C ILE A 174 -49.61 28.25 -35.55
N SER A 175 -48.90 27.23 -36.03
CA SER A 175 -48.71 27.00 -37.47
C SER A 175 -50.04 26.77 -38.20
N VAL A 176 -50.97 26.03 -37.60
CA VAL A 176 -52.31 25.81 -38.18
C VAL A 176 -53.09 27.11 -38.23
N HIS A 177 -53.18 27.83 -37.11
CA HIS A 177 -53.88 29.12 -37.06
C HIS A 177 -53.27 30.17 -37.99
N SER A 178 -51.94 30.19 -38.13
CA SER A 178 -51.24 31.10 -39.04
C SER A 178 -51.58 30.81 -40.51
N LYS A 179 -51.70 29.53 -40.90
CA LYS A 179 -52.14 29.16 -42.26
C LYS A 179 -53.59 29.59 -42.52
N ASP A 180 -54.48 29.39 -41.55
CA ASP A 180 -55.88 29.80 -41.66
C ASP A 180 -56.01 31.32 -41.75
N GLU A 181 -55.24 32.07 -40.95
CA GLU A 181 -55.20 33.54 -41.01
C GLU A 181 -54.69 34.03 -42.38
N LEU A 182 -53.67 33.37 -42.95
CA LEU A 182 -53.11 33.71 -44.26
C LEU A 182 -54.10 33.39 -45.40
N ASN A 183 -54.83 32.28 -45.30
CA ASN A 183 -55.91 31.94 -46.22
C ASN A 183 -57.08 32.94 -46.13
N GLN A 184 -57.47 33.39 -44.94
CA GLN A 184 -58.49 34.42 -44.77
C GLN A 184 -58.07 35.75 -45.40
N LYS A 185 -56.81 36.17 -45.21
CA LYS A 185 -56.26 37.38 -45.87
C LYS A 185 -56.23 37.25 -47.39
N LEU A 186 -55.90 36.07 -47.92
CA LEU A 186 -55.96 35.80 -49.36
C LEU A 186 -57.39 35.93 -49.89
N LEU A 187 -58.37 35.31 -49.21
CA LEU A 187 -59.79 35.42 -49.55
C LEU A 187 -60.26 36.88 -49.55
N GLN A 188 -59.95 37.65 -48.50
CA GLN A 188 -60.30 39.06 -48.42
C GLN A 188 -59.66 39.89 -49.54
N ALA A 189 -58.39 39.63 -49.86
CA ALA A 189 -57.70 40.29 -50.97
C ALA A 189 -58.33 39.94 -52.32
N SER A 190 -58.74 38.69 -52.53
CA SER A 190 -59.42 38.26 -53.76
C SER A 190 -60.77 38.93 -53.94
N ILE A 191 -61.59 39.00 -52.88
CA ILE A 191 -62.89 39.69 -52.89
C ILE A 191 -62.70 41.17 -53.19
N LYS A 192 -61.72 41.83 -52.55
CA LYS A 192 -61.42 43.24 -52.79
C LYS A 192 -60.93 43.49 -54.22
N ALA A 193 -60.11 42.58 -54.78
CA ALA A 193 -59.68 42.66 -56.17
C ALA A 193 -60.87 42.51 -57.13
N GLU A 194 -61.78 41.57 -56.87
CA GLU A 194 -62.99 41.38 -57.68
C GLU A 194 -63.94 42.59 -57.59
N GLU A 195 -64.14 43.13 -56.39
CA GLU A 195 -64.96 44.33 -56.17
C GLU A 195 -64.39 45.54 -56.93
N SER A 196 -63.07 45.73 -56.91
CA SER A 196 -62.41 46.80 -57.67
C SER A 196 -62.51 46.59 -59.19
N ARG A 197 -62.45 45.34 -59.66
CA ARG A 197 -62.71 45.00 -61.07
C ARG A 197 -64.14 45.34 -61.45
N LEU A 198 -65.13 44.95 -60.64
CA LEU A 198 -66.55 45.26 -60.88
C LEU A 198 -66.80 46.77 -60.90
N LYS A 199 -66.24 47.53 -59.96
CA LYS A 199 -66.29 49.00 -59.95
C LYS A 199 -65.65 49.61 -61.19
N THR A 200 -64.57 49.03 -61.69
CA THR A 200 -63.92 49.49 -62.93
C THR A 200 -64.83 49.24 -64.13
N VAL A 201 -65.43 48.05 -64.24
CA VAL A 201 -66.40 47.72 -65.29
C VAL A 201 -67.62 48.64 -65.22
N GLU A 202 -68.15 48.90 -64.03
CA GLU A 202 -69.28 49.81 -63.83
C GLU A 202 -68.90 51.25 -64.22
N SER A 203 -67.70 51.71 -63.84
CA SER A 203 -67.19 53.05 -64.22
C SER A 203 -66.94 53.17 -65.72
N GLN A 204 -66.44 52.12 -66.36
CA GLN A 204 -66.33 52.05 -67.82
C GLN A 204 -67.70 52.07 -68.50
N GLY A 205 -68.69 51.36 -67.94
CA GLY A 205 -70.08 51.41 -68.40
C GLY A 205 -70.66 52.82 -68.33
N LYS A 206 -70.48 53.50 -67.18
CA LYS A 206 -70.88 54.91 -66.98
C LYS A 206 -70.17 55.86 -67.94
N LEU A 207 -68.88 55.64 -68.19
CA LEU A 207 -68.10 56.44 -69.15
C LEU A 207 -68.57 56.21 -70.59
N SER A 208 -68.93 54.96 -70.93
CA SER A 208 -69.50 54.63 -72.24
C SER A 208 -70.88 55.27 -72.42
N SER A 209 -71.76 55.21 -71.41
CA SER A 209 -73.06 55.88 -71.48
C SER A 209 -72.95 57.40 -71.55
N PHE A 210 -71.98 57.99 -70.82
CA PHE A 210 -71.71 59.42 -70.88
C PHE A 210 -71.17 59.84 -72.26
N LYS A 211 -70.28 59.04 -72.87
CA LYS A 211 -69.82 59.27 -74.25
C LYS A 211 -70.97 59.20 -75.26
N ALA A 212 -71.89 58.25 -75.11
CA ALA A 212 -73.07 58.18 -75.95
C ALA A 212 -73.95 59.43 -75.82
N GLN A 213 -74.15 59.93 -74.58
CA GLN A 213 -74.86 61.19 -74.34
C GLN A 213 -74.17 62.42 -74.96
N LEU A 214 -72.84 62.46 -74.99
CA LEU A 214 -72.10 63.55 -75.65
C LEU A 214 -72.12 63.46 -77.20
N GLY A 215 -72.22 62.25 -77.75
CA GLY A 215 -72.32 62.02 -79.20
C GLY A 215 -73.61 62.57 -79.81
N ASP A 216 -74.72 62.55 -79.05
CA ASP A 216 -75.98 63.19 -79.44
C ASP A 216 -75.95 64.73 -79.41
N TYR A 217 -74.89 65.35 -78.86
CA TYR A 217 -74.74 66.82 -78.81
C TYR A 217 -73.78 67.39 -79.87
N ILE A 218 -73.12 66.55 -80.68
CA ILE A 218 -72.14 67.03 -81.70
C ILE A 218 -72.69 66.95 -83.14
N GLU A 219 -73.84 66.32 -83.37
CA GLU A 219 -74.51 66.44 -84.67
C GLU A 219 -75.64 67.46 -84.63
N VAL A 220 -75.55 68.42 -85.57
CA VAL A 220 -76.49 69.50 -85.92
C VAL A 220 -76.17 70.88 -85.30
N LYS A 221 -75.20 71.56 -85.92
CA LYS A 221 -75.46 72.79 -86.68
C LYS A 221 -74.44 72.93 -87.83
N GLN A 222 -74.79 72.41 -89.00
CA GLN A 222 -74.65 73.16 -90.26
C GLN A 222 -75.90 74.03 -90.43
#